data_AF-A0A5N6UFY6-F1
#
_entry.id   AF-A0A5N6UFY6-F1
#
_cell.length_a   1.000
_cell.length_b   1.000
_cell.length_c   1.000
_cell.angle_alpha   90.00
_cell.angle_beta   90.00
_cell.angle_gamma   90.00
#
_symmetry.space_group_name_H-M   'P 1'
#
loop_
_entity.id
_entity.type
_entity.pdbx_description
1 polymer ?
#
loop_
_entity_poly.entity_id
_entity_poly.type
_entity_poly.pdbx_seq_one_letter_code
_entity_poly.pdbx_strand_id
1 'polypeptide(L)'
;MNDITAEPTTYSYPPRPARASFNITRELHVACLLDDTERVIELLAMGADHNAVSYAGYSVLDVADLLNRVSVVKCLLAHVNIQETGMLELMYAIRKGRSTVVRALLEMGLNDQLQDEALFRGVFLVACYIGTTFVVNALVKYGPGLFISPFEDMFVHVAMFLNNTEVADTIRDIADVERRKMFRDVEAYMLPNSYLEMTEDTDKVFSDFLNDTNSPNFDASPEHDEQLLIDSWL
;
A
#
# COMPACT_ATOMS: atom_id res chain seq x y z
N MET A 1 -19.04 -13.75 -78.36
CA MET A 1 -17.79 -14.26 -77.77
C MET A 1 -16.87 -13.06 -77.55
N ASN A 2 -16.80 -12.54 -76.32
CA ASN A 2 -15.76 -11.57 -75.95
C ASN A 2 -14.83 -12.27 -74.96
N ASP A 3 -13.57 -12.44 -75.39
CA ASP A 3 -12.49 -13.02 -74.61
C ASP A 3 -12.23 -12.20 -73.36
N ILE A 4 -12.27 -12.87 -72.21
CA ILE A 4 -11.91 -12.32 -70.91
C ILE A 4 -10.50 -12.85 -70.60
N THR A 5 -9.46 -12.21 -71.16
CA THR A 5 -8.07 -12.47 -70.75
C THR A 5 -7.79 -11.64 -69.51
N ALA A 6 -8.16 -12.15 -68.34
CA ALA A 6 -7.75 -11.60 -67.06
C ALA A 6 -6.27 -11.94 -66.83
N GLU A 7 -5.40 -10.93 -66.95
CA GLU A 7 -3.99 -11.05 -66.55
C GLU A 7 -3.92 -11.33 -65.04
N PRO A 8 -3.02 -12.23 -64.58
CA PRO A 8 -2.85 -12.49 -63.16
C PRO A 8 -2.23 -11.26 -62.51
N THR A 9 -3.01 -10.56 -61.70
CA THR A 9 -2.53 -9.48 -60.83
C THR A 9 -1.51 -10.07 -59.86
N THR A 10 -0.23 -9.90 -60.18
CA THR A 10 0.86 -10.20 -59.26
C THR A 10 0.74 -9.23 -58.10
N TYR A 11 0.13 -9.69 -57.00
CA TYR A 11 0.09 -8.96 -55.74
C TYR A 11 1.53 -8.77 -55.26
N SER A 12 2.12 -7.62 -55.60
CA SER A 12 3.41 -7.19 -55.08
C SER A 12 3.20 -6.86 -53.60
N TYR A 13 3.61 -7.78 -52.73
CA TYR A 13 3.64 -7.50 -51.30
C TYR A 13 4.51 -6.26 -51.06
N PRO A 14 4.06 -5.30 -50.22
CA PRO A 14 4.90 -4.19 -49.84
C PRO A 14 6.23 -4.74 -49.30
N PRO A 15 7.38 -4.15 -49.67
CA PRO A 15 8.68 -4.65 -49.28
C PRO A 15 8.72 -4.81 -47.77
N ARG A 16 9.14 -5.99 -47.30
CA ARG A 16 9.37 -6.29 -45.89
C ARG A 16 10.21 -5.14 -45.32
N PRO A 17 9.77 -4.43 -44.27
CA PRO A 17 10.56 -3.31 -43.75
C PRO A 17 11.97 -3.81 -43.49
N ALA A 18 12.94 -3.14 -44.12
CA ALA A 18 14.35 -3.49 -44.05
C ALA A 18 14.73 -3.72 -42.59
N ARG A 19 15.56 -4.74 -42.34
CA ARG A 19 16.08 -5.14 -41.03
C ARG A 19 16.37 -3.87 -40.24
N ALA A 20 15.52 -3.62 -39.23
CA ALA A 20 15.37 -2.31 -38.62
C ALA A 20 16.74 -1.74 -38.26
N SER A 21 16.98 -0.49 -38.66
CA SER A 21 18.04 0.32 -38.05
C SER A 21 17.96 0.14 -36.54
N PHE A 22 19.11 -0.05 -35.89
CA PHE A 22 19.19 -0.18 -34.43
C PHE A 22 18.43 0.98 -33.79
N ASN A 23 17.23 0.68 -33.25
CA ASN A 23 16.39 1.67 -32.63
C ASN A 23 16.56 1.53 -31.11
N ILE A 24 17.34 2.42 -30.54
CA ILE A 24 17.69 2.42 -29.12
C ILE A 24 16.45 2.42 -28.22
N THR A 25 15.36 3.07 -28.63
CA THR A 25 14.11 3.10 -27.85
C THR A 25 13.42 1.74 -27.85
N ARG A 26 13.40 1.04 -28.99
CA ARG A 26 12.84 -0.30 -29.09
C ARG A 26 13.66 -1.30 -28.28
N GLU A 27 14.99 -1.22 -28.37
CA GLU A 27 15.89 -2.07 -27.59
C GLU A 27 15.70 -1.84 -26.08
N LEU A 28 15.48 -0.60 -25.65
CA LEU A 28 15.21 -0.29 -24.24
C LEU A 28 13.90 -0.94 -23.75
N HIS A 29 12.83 -0.90 -24.55
CA HIS A 29 11.59 -1.61 -24.23
C HIS A 29 11.79 -3.13 -24.16
N VAL A 30 12.56 -3.70 -25.09
CA VAL A 30 12.87 -5.14 -25.10
C VAL A 30 13.71 -5.53 -23.88
N ALA A 31 14.68 -4.72 -23.48
CA ALA A 31 15.46 -4.95 -22.27
C ALA A 31 14.58 -4.96 -21.02
N CYS A 32 13.59 -4.06 -20.93
CA CYS A 32 12.61 -4.03 -19.84
C CYS A 32 11.69 -5.26 -19.84
N LEU A 33 11.32 -5.76 -21.03
CA LEU A 33 10.56 -7.02 -21.18
C LEU A 33 11.32 -8.24 -20.67
N LEU A 34 12.64 -8.27 -20.90
CA LEU A 34 13.53 -9.36 -20.51
C LEU A 34 14.06 -9.25 -19.07
N ASP A 35 13.73 -8.17 -18.35
CA ASP A 35 14.27 -7.86 -17.01
C ASP A 35 15.80 -7.72 -16.99
N ASP A 36 16.38 -7.31 -18.12
CA ASP A 36 17.83 -7.19 -18.31
C ASP A 36 18.33 -5.82 -17.86
N THR A 37 18.62 -5.73 -16.55
CA THR A 37 19.07 -4.48 -15.92
C THR A 37 20.41 -3.96 -16.47
N GLU A 38 21.34 -4.85 -16.82
CA GLU A 38 22.65 -4.46 -17.35
C GLU A 38 22.49 -3.78 -18.71
N ARG A 39 21.69 -4.39 -19.59
CA ARG A 39 21.39 -3.82 -20.91
C ARG A 39 20.60 -2.52 -20.82
N VAL A 40 19.72 -2.36 -19.83
CA VAL A 40 19.05 -1.08 -19.56
C VAL A 40 20.06 0.01 -19.21
N ILE A 41 21.03 -0.28 -18.33
CA ILE A 41 22.07 0.68 -17.93
C ILE A 41 22.95 1.06 -19.13
N GLU A 42 23.37 0.09 -19.94
CA GLU A 42 24.15 0.34 -21.16
C GLU A 42 23.39 1.24 -22.16
N LEU A 43 22.10 0.97 -22.37
CA LEU A 43 21.25 1.76 -23.27
C LEU A 43 21.03 3.18 -22.76
N LEU A 44 20.82 3.36 -21.45
CA LEU A 44 20.74 4.68 -20.84
C LEU A 44 22.08 5.44 -20.96
N ALA A 45 23.21 4.77 -20.77
CA ALA A 45 24.54 5.35 -20.96
C ALA A 45 24.82 5.76 -22.43
N MET A 46 24.22 5.04 -23.39
CA MET A 46 24.24 5.39 -24.81
C MET A 46 23.32 6.58 -25.17
N GLY A 47 22.62 7.18 -24.20
CA GLY A 47 21.74 8.32 -24.39
C GLY A 47 20.31 7.94 -24.77
N ALA A 48 19.87 6.73 -24.44
CA ALA A 48 18.45 6.39 -24.57
C ALA A 48 17.59 7.27 -23.65
N ASP A 49 16.45 7.72 -24.17
CA ASP A 49 15.48 8.46 -23.38
C ASP A 49 14.79 7.52 -22.38
N HIS A 50 14.93 7.81 -21.08
CA HIS A 50 14.28 7.05 -20.00
C HIS A 50 12.75 7.14 -20.04
N ASN A 51 12.20 8.17 -20.70
CA ASN A 51 10.77 8.37 -20.93
C ASN A 51 10.33 7.93 -22.33
N ALA A 52 11.15 7.16 -23.05
CA ALA A 52 10.83 6.71 -24.40
C ALA A 52 9.46 6.03 -24.45
N VAL A 53 8.74 6.25 -25.56
CA VAL A 53 7.40 5.73 -25.78
C VAL A 53 7.42 4.72 -26.93
N SER A 54 6.80 3.56 -26.70
CA SER A 54 6.59 2.53 -27.72
C SER A 54 5.61 3.00 -28.81
N TYR A 55 5.59 2.31 -29.95
CA TYR A 55 4.60 2.54 -31.01
C TYR A 55 3.14 2.42 -30.52
N ALA A 56 2.92 1.67 -29.44
CA ALA A 56 1.62 1.50 -28.80
C ALA A 56 1.27 2.62 -27.79
N GLY A 57 2.14 3.61 -27.59
CA GLY A 57 1.90 4.73 -26.67
C GLY A 57 2.28 4.49 -25.21
N TYR A 58 2.84 3.32 -24.87
CA TYR A 58 3.33 3.02 -23.52
C TYR A 58 4.74 3.55 -23.31
N SER A 59 5.00 4.19 -22.17
CA SER A 59 6.37 4.55 -21.80
C SER A 59 7.15 3.33 -21.31
N VAL A 60 8.48 3.40 -21.33
CA VAL A 60 9.34 2.35 -20.76
C VAL A 60 8.97 2.04 -19.31
N LEU A 61 8.67 3.08 -18.52
CA LEU A 61 8.20 2.93 -17.13
C LEU A 61 6.84 2.22 -17.04
N ASP A 62 5.92 2.45 -17.99
CA ASP A 62 4.63 1.72 -18.01
C ASP A 62 4.84 0.23 -18.26
N VAL A 63 5.75 -0.12 -19.17
CA VAL A 63 6.08 -1.53 -19.45
C VAL A 63 6.75 -2.19 -18.24
N ALA A 64 7.68 -1.49 -17.59
CA ALA A 64 8.33 -2.00 -16.39
C ALA A 64 7.34 -2.17 -15.21
N ASP A 65 6.36 -1.27 -15.08
CA ASP A 65 5.33 -1.34 -14.04
C ASP A 65 4.34 -2.49 -14.29
N LEU A 66 3.88 -2.66 -15.53
CA LEU A 66 3.00 -3.77 -15.91
C LEU A 66 3.65 -5.14 -15.64
N LEU A 67 4.98 -5.21 -15.79
CA LEU A 67 5.75 -6.44 -15.60
C LEU A 67 6.32 -6.59 -14.18
N ASN A 68 6.06 -5.65 -13.27
CA ASN A 68 6.55 -5.65 -11.89
C ASN A 68 8.09 -5.75 -11.76
N ARG A 69 8.81 -5.06 -12.66
CA ARG A 69 10.27 -5.07 -12.72
C ARG A 69 10.89 -3.95 -11.88
N VAL A 70 10.86 -4.12 -10.56
CA VAL A 70 11.35 -3.10 -9.61
C VAL A 70 12.81 -2.70 -9.88
N SER A 71 13.69 -3.66 -10.19
CA SER A 71 15.11 -3.40 -10.47
C SER A 71 15.29 -2.51 -11.70
N VAL A 72 14.56 -2.80 -12.78
CA VAL A 72 14.56 -1.99 -14.00
C VAL A 72 14.00 -0.59 -13.75
N VAL A 73 12.90 -0.48 -12.99
CA VAL A 73 12.34 0.82 -12.60
C VAL A 73 13.36 1.65 -11.83
N LYS A 74 14.09 1.05 -10.90
CA LYS A 74 15.17 1.75 -10.17
C LYS A 74 16.29 2.22 -11.10
N CYS A 75 16.70 1.41 -12.08
CA CYS A 75 17.68 1.82 -13.08
C CYS A 75 17.18 3.00 -13.93
N LEU A 76 15.90 2.97 -14.34
CA LEU A 76 15.29 4.07 -15.11
C LEU A 76 15.16 5.36 -14.29
N LEU A 77 14.86 5.24 -12.99
CA LEU A 77 14.76 6.37 -12.06
C LEU A 77 16.13 6.82 -11.51
N ALA A 78 17.22 6.11 -11.78
CA ALA A 78 18.55 6.45 -11.27
C ALA A 78 19.05 7.81 -11.78
N HIS A 79 18.55 8.27 -12.93
CA HIS A 79 18.88 9.59 -13.48
C HIS A 79 18.03 10.72 -12.90
N VAL A 80 16.93 10.39 -12.22
CA VAL A 80 16.05 11.37 -11.60
C VAL A 80 16.61 11.78 -10.24
N ASN A 81 16.61 13.09 -9.96
CA ASN A 81 16.92 13.57 -8.62
C ASN A 81 15.74 13.36 -7.66
N ILE A 82 15.73 12.20 -7.00
CA ILE A 82 14.67 11.79 -6.06
C ILE A 82 14.47 12.79 -4.93
N GLN A 83 15.52 13.52 -4.52
CA GLN A 83 15.40 14.51 -3.45
C GLN A 83 14.64 15.77 -3.87
N GLU A 84 14.62 16.12 -5.15
CA GLU A 84 13.93 17.32 -5.63
C GLU A 84 12.57 16.98 -6.26
N THR A 85 12.49 15.90 -7.04
CA THR A 85 11.28 15.54 -7.80
C THR A 85 10.57 14.30 -7.28
N GLY A 86 11.15 13.57 -6.32
CA GLY A 86 10.62 12.28 -5.86
C GLY A 86 9.20 12.37 -5.30
N MET A 87 8.85 13.44 -4.58
CA MET A 87 7.48 13.65 -4.08
C MET A 87 6.46 13.87 -5.20
N LEU A 88 6.83 14.63 -6.22
CA LEU A 88 5.97 14.89 -7.38
C LEU A 88 5.77 13.59 -8.18
N GLU A 89 6.84 12.83 -8.37
CA GLU A 89 6.80 11.55 -9.07
C GLU A 89 6.01 10.49 -8.31
N LEU A 90 6.13 10.45 -6.99
CA LEU A 90 5.31 9.59 -6.13
C LEU A 90 3.83 9.92 -6.31
N MET A 91 3.47 11.20 -6.25
CA MET A 91 2.09 11.65 -6.45
C MET A 91 1.56 11.26 -7.83
N TYR A 92 2.39 11.40 -8.87
CA TYR A 92 2.04 10.98 -10.22
C TYR A 92 1.86 9.46 -10.33
N ALA A 93 2.74 8.68 -9.70
CA ALA A 93 2.65 7.22 -9.67
C ALA A 93 1.38 6.75 -8.94
N ILE A 94 1.03 7.38 -7.81
CA ILE A 94 -0.20 7.11 -7.07
C ILE A 94 -1.43 7.39 -7.96
N ARG A 95 -1.46 8.56 -8.63
CA ARG A 95 -2.56 8.94 -9.52
C ARG A 95 -2.73 8.00 -10.71
N LYS A 96 -1.64 7.42 -11.20
CA LYS A 96 -1.67 6.43 -12.28
C LYS A 96 -1.87 4.99 -11.79
N GLY A 97 -1.87 4.74 -10.49
CA GLY A 97 -1.97 3.39 -9.93
C GLY A 97 -0.70 2.54 -10.09
N ARG A 98 0.45 3.16 -10.38
CA ARG A 98 1.73 2.47 -10.65
C ARG A 98 2.41 1.99 -9.36
N SER A 99 1.92 0.88 -8.82
CA SER A 99 2.37 0.35 -7.51
C SER A 99 3.86 -0.01 -7.46
N THR A 100 4.45 -0.39 -8.58
CA THR A 100 5.85 -0.84 -8.63
C THR A 100 6.80 0.36 -8.62
N VAL A 101 6.38 1.45 -9.27
CA VAL A 101 7.08 2.75 -9.24
C VAL A 101 7.00 3.35 -7.84
N VAL A 102 5.83 3.32 -7.19
CA VAL A 102 5.68 3.73 -5.79
C VAL A 102 6.65 2.96 -4.89
N ARG A 103 6.68 1.63 -5.02
CA ARG A 103 7.62 0.79 -4.27
C ARG A 103 9.08 1.17 -4.54
N ALA A 104 9.46 1.32 -5.80
CA ALA A 104 10.83 1.68 -6.17
C ALA A 104 11.25 3.03 -5.58
N LEU A 105 10.39 4.05 -5.67
CA LEU A 105 10.64 5.38 -5.10
C LEU A 105 10.84 5.36 -3.59
N LEU A 106 10.01 4.61 -2.86
CA LEU A 106 10.13 4.45 -1.41
C LEU A 106 11.45 3.74 -1.03
N GLU A 107 11.81 2.67 -1.76
CA GLU A 107 13.06 1.94 -1.55
C GLU A 107 14.32 2.74 -1.93
N MET A 108 14.21 3.78 -2.75
CA MET A 108 15.33 4.62 -3.17
C MET A 108 15.61 5.81 -2.22
N GLY A 109 14.94 5.88 -1.07
CA GLY A 109 15.22 6.88 -0.02
C GLY A 109 14.19 8.00 0.07
N LEU A 110 13.06 7.92 -0.63
CA LEU A 110 11.97 8.90 -0.46
C LEU A 110 11.35 8.85 0.96
N ASN A 111 11.55 7.75 1.68
CA ASN A 111 11.13 7.62 3.08
C ASN A 111 11.69 8.72 4.00
N ASP A 112 12.89 9.24 3.73
CA ASP A 112 13.48 10.33 4.52
C ASP A 112 12.69 11.63 4.39
N GLN A 113 12.11 11.88 3.21
CA GLN A 113 11.26 13.05 2.98
C GLN A 113 9.84 12.86 3.52
N LEU A 114 9.41 11.61 3.67
CA LEU A 114 8.09 11.23 4.18
C LEU A 114 8.07 11.02 5.69
N GLN A 115 9.16 11.28 6.41
CA GLN A 115 9.22 11.10 7.87
C GLN A 115 8.17 11.92 8.63
N ASP A 116 7.72 13.04 8.05
CA ASP A 116 6.59 13.78 8.61
C ASP A 116 5.29 12.98 8.42
N GLU A 117 4.75 12.48 9.53
CA GLU A 117 3.52 11.72 9.59
C GLU A 117 2.34 12.51 8.98
N ALA A 118 2.29 13.84 9.16
CA ALA A 118 1.20 14.65 8.62
C ALA A 118 1.25 14.70 7.09
N LEU A 119 2.46 14.84 6.53
CA LEU A 119 2.70 14.82 5.09
C LEU A 119 2.39 13.43 4.52
N PHE A 120 2.89 12.36 5.13
CA PHE A 120 2.64 11.00 4.67
C PHE A 120 1.15 10.63 4.75
N ARG A 121 0.45 11.06 5.81
CA ARG A 121 -1.00 10.91 5.94
C ARG A 121 -1.75 11.61 4.79
N GLY A 122 -1.29 12.78 4.37
CA GLY A 122 -1.83 13.49 3.21
C GLY A 122 -1.61 12.72 1.90
N VAL A 123 -0.43 12.15 1.70
CA VAL A 123 -0.13 11.28 0.54
C VAL A 123 -1.01 10.03 0.56
N PHE A 124 -1.16 9.40 1.72
CA PHE A 124 -2.01 8.24 1.90
C PHE A 124 -3.49 8.56 1.63
N LEU A 125 -3.98 9.73 2.06
CA LEU A 125 -5.32 10.20 1.75
C LEU A 125 -5.55 10.30 0.23
N VAL A 126 -4.57 10.79 -0.53
CA VAL A 126 -4.66 10.82 -2.00
C VAL A 126 -4.67 9.42 -2.60
N ALA A 127 -3.91 8.48 -2.02
CA ALA A 127 -3.96 7.08 -2.42
C ALA A 127 -5.32 6.43 -2.11
N CYS A 128 -5.98 6.78 -1.01
CA CYS A 128 -7.35 6.36 -0.73
C CYS A 128 -8.36 6.97 -1.71
N TYR A 129 -8.12 8.22 -2.11
CA TYR A 129 -8.98 8.95 -3.03
C TYR A 129 -8.88 8.39 -4.47
N ILE A 130 -7.69 8.38 -5.08
CA ILE A 130 -7.51 8.07 -6.51
C ILE A 130 -6.79 6.74 -6.74
N GLY A 131 -6.09 6.23 -5.73
CA GLY A 131 -5.19 5.10 -5.88
C GLY A 131 -5.88 3.75 -6.00
N THR A 132 -5.05 2.73 -6.18
CA THR A 132 -5.45 1.32 -6.25
C THR A 132 -5.10 0.61 -4.93
N THR A 133 -5.73 -0.53 -4.69
CA THR A 133 -5.40 -1.42 -3.56
C THR A 133 -3.91 -1.79 -3.51
N PHE A 134 -3.29 -1.97 -4.67
CA PHE A 134 -1.86 -2.24 -4.80
C PHE A 134 -0.98 -1.08 -4.31
N VAL A 135 -1.36 0.16 -4.62
CA VAL A 135 -0.63 1.36 -4.16
C VAL A 135 -0.78 1.52 -2.65
N VAL A 136 -1.98 1.33 -2.10
CA VAL A 136 -2.23 1.39 -0.66
C VAL A 136 -1.36 0.36 0.07
N ASN A 137 -1.38 -0.89 -0.39
CA ASN A 137 -0.54 -1.95 0.18
C ASN A 137 0.97 -1.66 0.05
N ALA A 138 1.40 -1.05 -1.05
CA ALA A 138 2.80 -0.65 -1.22
C ALA A 138 3.19 0.46 -0.21
N LEU A 139 2.33 1.47 -0.01
CA LEU A 139 2.57 2.55 0.94
C LEU A 139 2.61 2.04 2.39
N VAL A 140 1.70 1.14 2.78
CA VAL A 140 1.71 0.55 4.13
C VAL A 140 2.95 -0.31 4.37
N LYS A 141 3.38 -1.08 3.36
CA LYS A 141 4.51 -2.00 3.51
C LYS A 141 5.87 -1.33 3.48
N TYR A 142 6.05 -0.32 2.61
CA TYR A 142 7.35 0.29 2.35
C TYR A 142 7.47 1.74 2.85
N GLY A 143 6.37 2.35 3.30
CA GLY A 143 6.35 3.70 3.83
C GLY A 143 6.88 3.81 5.27
N PRO A 144 6.96 5.04 5.81
CA PRO A 144 7.54 5.36 7.12
C PRO A 144 6.75 4.86 8.35
N GLY A 145 5.79 3.96 8.17
CA GLY A 145 4.93 3.44 9.23
C GLY A 145 3.83 4.44 9.61
N LEU A 146 2.64 4.24 9.04
CA LEU A 146 1.44 5.03 9.37
C LEU A 146 0.49 4.17 10.19
N PHE A 147 0.04 4.68 11.33
CA PHE A 147 -1.04 4.06 12.08
C PHE A 147 -2.37 4.44 11.42
N ILE A 148 -3.01 3.46 10.79
CA ILE A 148 -4.25 3.66 10.05
C ILE A 148 -5.45 3.60 10.99
N SER A 149 -5.41 2.76 12.02
CA SER A 149 -6.53 2.56 12.95
C SER A 149 -7.17 3.83 13.52
N PRO A 150 -6.44 4.87 13.96
CA PRO A 150 -7.06 6.08 14.51
C PRO A 150 -7.80 6.94 13.48
N PHE A 151 -7.46 6.77 12.20
CA PHE A 151 -7.97 7.57 11.09
C PHE A 151 -8.77 6.72 10.08
N GLU A 152 -9.12 5.49 10.45
CA GLU A 152 -9.82 4.52 9.60
C GLU A 152 -11.06 5.13 8.96
N ASP A 153 -11.94 5.72 9.76
CA ASP A 153 -13.18 6.35 9.29
C ASP A 153 -12.92 7.44 8.24
N MET A 154 -11.87 8.23 8.43
CA MET A 154 -11.48 9.29 7.50
C MET A 154 -11.05 8.69 6.15
N PHE A 155 -10.17 7.69 6.16
CA PHE A 155 -9.68 7.07 4.93
C PHE A 155 -10.77 6.29 4.19
N VAL A 156 -11.59 5.55 4.92
CA VAL A 156 -12.74 4.82 4.37
C VAL A 156 -13.74 5.79 3.76
N HIS A 157 -14.05 6.90 4.44
CA HIS A 157 -14.97 7.90 3.91
C HIS A 157 -14.46 8.50 2.58
N VAL A 158 -13.17 8.83 2.49
CA VAL A 158 -12.56 9.36 1.26
C VAL A 158 -12.55 8.33 0.13
N ALA A 159 -12.26 7.05 0.40
CA ALA A 159 -12.31 5.99 -0.60
C ALA A 159 -13.74 5.76 -1.12
N MET A 160 -14.72 5.77 -0.21
CA MET A 160 -16.13 5.60 -0.55
C MET A 160 -16.71 6.77 -1.34
N PHE A 161 -16.16 7.98 -1.19
CA PHE A 161 -16.59 9.15 -1.96
C PHE A 161 -16.47 8.95 -3.49
N LEU A 162 -15.45 8.21 -3.93
CA LEU A 162 -15.27 7.83 -5.34
C LEU A 162 -15.81 6.43 -5.67
N ASN A 163 -16.59 5.84 -4.75
CA ASN A 163 -17.13 4.49 -4.84
C ASN A 163 -16.04 3.41 -5.02
N ASN A 164 -14.85 3.65 -4.45
CA ASN A 164 -13.76 2.70 -4.45
C ASN A 164 -13.90 1.76 -3.24
N THR A 165 -14.84 0.83 -3.34
CA THR A 165 -15.14 -0.13 -2.27
C THR A 165 -13.97 -1.06 -1.99
N GLU A 166 -13.22 -1.45 -3.02
CA GLU A 166 -12.04 -2.31 -2.87
C GLU A 166 -10.98 -1.68 -1.98
N VAL A 167 -10.66 -0.40 -2.21
CA VAL A 167 -9.71 0.32 -1.36
C VAL A 167 -10.26 0.47 0.06
N ALA A 168 -11.54 0.80 0.22
CA ALA A 168 -12.16 0.90 1.54
C ALA A 168 -12.08 -0.43 2.33
N ASP A 169 -12.33 -1.56 1.68
CA ASP A 169 -12.22 -2.88 2.30
C ASP A 169 -10.77 -3.20 2.69
N THR A 170 -9.81 -2.91 1.82
CA THR A 170 -8.39 -3.10 2.18
C THR A 170 -7.95 -2.24 3.38
N ILE A 171 -8.47 -1.02 3.51
CA ILE A 171 -8.16 -0.14 4.64
C ILE A 171 -8.71 -0.73 5.94
N ARG A 172 -9.95 -1.23 5.92
CA ARG A 172 -10.56 -1.91 7.08
C ARG A 172 -9.75 -3.15 7.49
N ASP A 173 -9.37 -3.98 6.52
CA ASP A 173 -8.56 -5.17 6.77
C ASP A 173 -7.21 -4.82 7.43
N ILE A 174 -6.55 -3.76 6.95
CA ILE A 174 -5.29 -3.30 7.52
C ILE A 174 -5.49 -2.76 8.94
N ALA A 175 -6.51 -1.93 9.17
CA ALA A 175 -6.83 -1.39 10.49
C ALA A 175 -7.19 -2.50 11.50
N ASP A 176 -7.95 -3.52 11.08
CA ASP A 176 -8.27 -4.69 11.91
C ASP A 176 -7.03 -5.49 12.29
N VAL A 177 -6.06 -5.62 11.38
CA VAL A 177 -4.78 -6.27 11.67
C VAL A 177 -3.96 -5.44 12.67
N GLU A 178 -3.91 -4.12 12.52
CA GLU A 178 -3.22 -3.22 13.43
C GLU A 178 -3.83 -3.28 14.85
N ARG A 179 -5.16 -3.16 14.97
CA ARG A 179 -5.87 -3.27 16.25
C ARG A 179 -5.57 -4.61 16.93
N ARG A 180 -5.63 -5.72 16.20
CA ARG A 180 -5.31 -7.06 16.75
C ARG A 180 -3.85 -7.23 17.17
N LYS A 181 -2.91 -6.55 16.54
CA LYS A 181 -1.51 -6.54 16.99
C LYS A 181 -1.38 -5.75 18.28
N MET A 182 -1.95 -4.55 18.34
CA MET A 182 -1.96 -3.74 19.57
C MET A 182 -2.55 -4.49 20.76
N PHE A 183 -3.70 -5.17 20.60
CA PHE A 183 -4.30 -5.97 21.68
C PHE A 183 -3.38 -7.08 22.18
N ARG A 184 -2.71 -7.81 21.27
CA ARG A 184 -1.74 -8.86 21.65
C ARG A 184 -0.51 -8.31 22.36
N ASP A 185 0.00 -7.17 21.90
CA ASP A 185 1.14 -6.53 22.55
C ASP A 185 0.76 -6.07 23.96
N VAL A 186 -0.41 -5.47 24.14
CA VAL A 186 -0.94 -5.09 25.46
C VAL A 186 -1.13 -6.31 26.37
N GLU A 187 -1.68 -7.41 25.86
CA GLU A 187 -1.84 -8.65 26.62
C GLU A 187 -0.48 -9.23 27.06
N ALA A 188 0.52 -9.24 26.19
CA ALA A 188 1.88 -9.68 26.51
C ALA A 188 2.58 -8.78 27.56
N TYR A 189 2.29 -7.48 27.58
CA TYR A 189 2.83 -6.55 28.58
C TYR A 189 2.06 -6.58 29.92
N MET A 190 0.74 -6.75 29.89
CA MET A 190 -0.13 -6.80 31.07
C MET A 190 -0.09 -8.17 31.78
N LEU A 191 0.22 -9.24 31.06
CA LEU A 191 0.38 -10.59 31.60
C LEU A 191 1.81 -11.09 31.36
N PRO A 192 2.82 -10.60 32.12
CA PRO A 192 4.12 -11.25 32.14
C PRO A 192 3.93 -12.73 32.49
N ASN A 193 4.72 -13.62 31.88
CA ASN A 193 4.69 -15.09 32.06
C ASN A 193 4.63 -15.58 33.53
N SER A 194 4.85 -14.72 34.51
CA SER A 194 4.63 -14.99 35.94
C SER A 194 3.16 -15.15 36.36
N TYR A 195 2.17 -14.72 35.56
CA TYR A 195 0.75 -14.95 35.88
C TYR A 195 0.22 -16.32 35.42
N LEU A 196 0.94 -17.00 34.52
CA LEU A 196 0.52 -18.28 33.93
C LEU A 196 1.01 -19.51 34.71
N GLU A 197 1.82 -19.36 35.76
CA GLU A 197 2.19 -20.46 36.68
C GLU A 197 1.24 -20.60 37.89
N MET A 198 0.11 -19.90 37.93
CA MET A 198 -0.94 -20.09 38.94
C MET A 198 -2.03 -21.03 38.42
N THR A 199 -1.72 -22.30 38.13
CA THR A 199 -2.70 -23.23 37.52
C THR A 199 -3.27 -24.31 38.44
N GLU A 200 -3.20 -24.21 39.77
CA GLU A 200 -3.91 -25.21 40.62
C GLU A 200 -4.77 -24.66 41.76
N ASP A 201 -4.66 -23.38 42.13
CA ASP A 201 -5.41 -22.84 43.29
C ASP A 201 -6.26 -21.60 42.99
N THR A 202 -6.41 -21.15 41.73
CA THR A 202 -7.24 -19.95 41.43
C THR A 202 -8.70 -20.14 41.80
N ASP A 203 -9.27 -21.32 41.52
CA ASP A 203 -10.64 -21.64 41.90
C ASP A 203 -10.81 -21.70 43.41
N LYS A 204 -9.75 -22.13 44.12
CA LYS A 204 -9.74 -22.22 45.57
C LYS A 204 -9.63 -20.84 46.21
N VAL A 205 -8.72 -20.00 45.74
CA VAL A 205 -8.58 -18.58 46.15
C VAL A 205 -9.87 -17.81 45.88
N PHE A 206 -10.51 -18.02 44.73
CA PHE A 206 -11.77 -17.38 44.39
C PHE A 206 -12.92 -17.90 45.26
N SER A 207 -12.95 -19.21 45.56
CA SER A 207 -13.94 -19.80 46.47
C SER A 207 -13.76 -19.38 47.92
N ASP A 208 -12.51 -19.22 48.39
CA ASP A 208 -12.18 -18.77 49.74
C ASP A 208 -12.53 -17.28 49.90
N PHE A 209 -12.33 -16.46 48.85
CA PHE A 209 -12.77 -15.06 48.82
C PHE A 209 -14.29 -14.93 48.89
N LEU A 210 -15.03 -15.75 48.13
CA LEU A 210 -16.50 -15.76 48.15
C LEU A 210 -17.09 -16.29 49.46
N ASN A 211 -16.35 -17.16 50.17
CA ASN A 211 -16.77 -17.74 51.44
C ASN A 211 -16.22 -16.98 52.66
N ASP A 212 -15.42 -15.93 52.47
CA ASP A 212 -14.92 -15.10 53.55
C ASP A 212 -16.09 -14.32 54.16
N THR A 213 -16.40 -14.62 55.42
CA THR A 213 -17.46 -13.96 56.21
C THR A 213 -17.23 -12.46 56.43
N ASN A 214 -16.04 -11.95 56.09
CA ASN A 214 -15.68 -10.54 56.12
C ASN A 214 -15.72 -9.86 54.73
N SER A 215 -16.14 -10.58 53.69
CA SER A 215 -16.37 -10.01 52.36
C SER A 215 -17.57 -9.06 52.37
N PRO A 216 -17.53 -7.94 51.63
CA PRO A 216 -18.67 -7.04 51.52
C PRO A 216 -19.86 -7.81 50.94
N ASN A 217 -20.99 -7.82 51.65
CA ASN A 217 -22.19 -8.50 51.19
C ASN A 217 -22.81 -7.71 50.03
N PHE A 218 -22.51 -8.11 48.79
CA PHE A 218 -23.04 -7.48 47.58
C PHE A 218 -24.51 -7.83 47.29
N ASP A 219 -25.09 -8.78 48.04
CA ASP A 219 -26.51 -9.18 47.96
C ASP A 219 -27.42 -8.39 48.94
N ALA A 220 -26.87 -7.42 49.68
CA ALA A 220 -27.71 -6.50 50.46
C ALA A 220 -28.45 -5.55 49.51
N SER A 221 -29.73 -5.85 49.22
CA SER A 221 -30.64 -4.92 48.55
C SER A 221 -30.57 -3.52 49.20
N PRO A 222 -30.47 -2.43 48.42
CA PRO A 222 -30.42 -1.09 48.96
C PRO A 222 -31.84 -0.65 49.32
N GLU A 223 -32.39 -1.14 50.43
CA GLU A 223 -33.74 -0.73 50.86
C GLU A 223 -33.79 0.18 52.09
N HIS A 224 -32.68 0.61 52.70
CA HIS A 224 -32.76 1.41 53.95
C HIS A 224 -31.89 2.67 54.05
N ASP A 225 -31.29 3.17 52.97
CA ASP A 225 -30.44 4.38 53.02
C ASP A 225 -31.08 5.65 52.43
N GLU A 226 -32.40 5.72 52.28
CA GLU A 226 -33.09 6.96 51.88
C GLU A 226 -33.57 7.83 53.07
N GLN A 227 -33.47 7.37 54.32
CA GLN A 227 -33.99 8.11 55.48
C GLN A 227 -32.99 9.01 56.22
N LEU A 228 -31.71 9.04 55.83
CA LEU A 228 -30.69 9.85 56.52
C LEU A 228 -30.24 11.11 55.77
N LEU A 229 -30.84 11.44 54.61
CA LEU A 229 -30.46 12.61 53.81
C LEU A 229 -31.50 13.76 53.78
N ILE A 230 -32.60 13.66 54.54
CA ILE A 230 -33.65 14.70 54.51
C ILE A 230 -33.56 15.67 55.71
N ASP A 231 -32.89 15.33 56.82
CA ASP A 231 -32.86 16.19 58.02
C ASP A 231 -31.72 17.23 58.07
N SER A 232 -31.00 17.46 56.95
CA SER A 232 -29.93 18.47 56.90
C SER A 232 -30.32 19.81 56.24
N TRP A 233 -31.58 19.99 55.82
CA TRP A 233 -32.02 21.22 55.13
C TRP A 233 -33.39 21.74 55.56
N LEU A 234 -33.60 21.85 56.88
CA LEU A 234 -34.61 22.76 57.46
C LEU A 234 -34.02 23.55 58.62
#